data_AF-A0A498CEF3-F1
#
_entry.id   AF-A0A498CEF3-F1
#
_cell.length_a   1.000
_cell.length_b   1.000
_cell.length_c   1.000
_cell.angle_alpha   90.00
_cell.angle_beta   90.00
_cell.angle_gamma   90.00
#
_symmetry.space_group_name_H-M   'P 1'
#
loop_
_entity.id
_entity.type
_entity.pdbx_description
1 polymer ?
#
loop_
_entity_poly.entity_id
_entity_poly.type
_entity_poly.pdbx_seq_one_letter_code
_entity_poly.pdbx_strand_id
1 'polypeptide(L)'
;MGNTPDVVICGAGAAGLTLAIELARRNVAFRLVEQRDQPFHGSRGKGIQPRSQEVFEDMGIVDQLFAAGGLYPVSRSHHADGTHTDAAVIEAAPASPAEPYRQPLMVPQFLTESVMRDRLAELGHRVDFGHGLIGVEQDDTGVSVRLATPTGEQTVRTRYLIGTDGGRSFVRQALGIGFPGKTLGVRAVVADIVLQGLPRDAWHTFNQDDMAQRISLCPLMGTRLFQLQAPVPLEGEVDLSADGLGAMVRARTGRHDLAVLDVQWASAYQMSARLAERYRDGRVFLAGDAAHTHPPTGGQGLNTSVQDAYNLGWKLAAVLQGAPAALLGTYEQERRPIAAAMLGLATTLLEHARRGDNRRGREVQQLDLGYADASLSLPAEPRRGRITPGRRAPDALLQGAGGQPVRLFEVFRGTHWTLLGYQTGRAAARARKGLRIHVIGQGGELRDAAGHFADAYGLAPGEWLLIRPDGYVAAVAVEGHINVLEAHFERHAP
;
A
#
# COMPACT_ATOMS: atom_id res chain seq x y z
N MET A 1 4.26 35.13 7.37
CA MET A 1 3.60 34.46 8.50
C MET A 1 3.23 33.07 8.02
N GLY A 2 4.08 32.08 8.30
CA GLY A 2 3.91 30.72 7.76
C GLY A 2 2.68 30.07 8.37
N ASN A 3 1.76 29.60 7.52
CA ASN A 3 0.51 28.99 7.96
C ASN A 3 0.82 27.76 8.83
N THR A 4 0.23 27.69 10.03
CA THR A 4 0.41 26.53 10.92
C THR A 4 -0.15 25.29 10.23
N PRO A 5 0.59 24.17 10.13
CA PRO A 5 0.09 22.99 9.43
C PRO A 5 -1.10 22.38 10.20
N ASP A 6 -2.12 21.92 9.48
CA ASP A 6 -3.21 21.14 10.08
C ASP A 6 -2.75 19.74 10.46
N VAL A 7 -1.77 19.21 9.72
CA VAL A 7 -1.26 17.85 9.88
C VAL A 7 0.26 17.81 9.87
N VAL A 8 0.86 17.08 10.82
CA VAL A 8 2.28 16.69 10.74
C VAL A 8 2.35 15.18 10.48
N ILE A 9 3.15 14.79 9.49
CA ILE A 9 3.41 13.40 9.13
C ILE A 9 4.88 13.11 9.47
N CYS A 10 5.14 12.11 10.30
CA CYS A 10 6.49 11.73 10.73
C CYS A 10 6.95 10.43 10.08
N GLY A 11 7.91 10.51 9.17
CA GLY A 11 8.50 9.41 8.41
C GLY A 11 8.08 9.44 6.94
N ALA A 12 9.05 9.60 6.02
CA ALA A 12 8.81 9.76 4.59
C ALA A 12 9.01 8.47 3.79
N GLY A 13 8.65 7.33 4.37
CA GLY A 13 8.50 6.07 3.64
C GLY A 13 7.17 6.00 2.87
N ALA A 14 6.89 4.86 2.23
CA ALA A 14 5.68 4.65 1.43
C ALA A 14 4.37 5.10 2.13
N ALA A 15 4.16 4.81 3.42
CA ALA A 15 2.96 5.28 4.13
C ALA A 15 2.87 6.82 4.20
N GLY A 16 3.96 7.48 4.61
CA GLY A 16 3.99 8.93 4.77
C GLY A 16 3.88 9.68 3.44
N LEU A 17 4.53 9.18 2.39
CA LEU A 17 4.43 9.75 1.04
C LEU A 17 3.03 9.57 0.46
N THR A 18 2.39 8.41 0.63
CA THR A 18 0.99 8.20 0.21
C THR A 18 0.07 9.18 0.91
N LEU A 19 0.21 9.34 2.23
CA LEU A 19 -0.62 10.28 2.99
C LEU A 19 -0.40 11.72 2.54
N ALA A 20 0.86 12.14 2.36
CA ALA A 20 1.19 13.48 1.89
C ALA A 20 0.61 13.78 0.50
N ILE A 21 0.67 12.83 -0.43
CA ILE A 21 0.05 12.95 -1.75
C ILE A 21 -1.48 13.09 -1.60
N GLU A 22 -2.13 12.29 -0.76
CA GLU A 22 -3.57 12.41 -0.51
C GLU A 22 -3.97 13.77 0.06
N LEU A 23 -3.23 14.28 1.04
CA LEU A 23 -3.50 15.58 1.64
C LEU A 23 -3.25 16.71 0.64
N ALA A 24 -2.19 16.62 -0.17
CA ALA A 24 -1.89 17.59 -1.23
C ALA A 24 -3.01 17.64 -2.29
N ARG A 25 -3.47 16.49 -2.80
CA ARG A 25 -4.60 16.39 -3.75
C ARG A 25 -5.88 17.03 -3.22
N ARG A 26 -6.01 17.16 -1.90
CA ARG A 26 -7.18 17.69 -1.18
C ARG A 26 -6.99 19.09 -0.61
N ASN A 27 -5.86 19.74 -0.92
CA ASN A 27 -5.48 21.07 -0.43
C ASN A 27 -5.50 21.19 1.11
N VAL A 28 -5.09 20.13 1.81
CA VAL A 28 -4.90 20.17 3.28
C VAL A 28 -3.49 20.69 3.57
N ALA A 29 -3.34 21.60 4.53
CA ALA A 29 -2.02 22.10 4.94
C ALA A 29 -1.32 21.04 5.80
N PHE A 30 -0.18 20.54 5.35
CA PHE A 30 0.61 19.55 6.10
C PHE A 30 2.10 19.83 6.06
N ARG A 31 2.82 19.21 7.00
CA ARG A 31 4.28 19.11 7.02
C ARG A 31 4.68 17.64 7.05
N LEU A 32 5.51 17.19 6.11
CA LEU A 32 6.08 15.83 6.07
C LEU A 32 7.54 15.89 6.49
N VAL A 33 7.88 15.27 7.62
CA VAL A 33 9.23 15.28 8.19
C VAL A 33 9.88 13.90 8.15
N GLU A 34 11.18 13.86 7.93
CA GLU A 34 11.99 12.64 7.92
C GLU A 34 13.29 12.87 8.69
N GLN A 35 13.63 11.95 9.59
CA GLN A 35 14.80 12.08 10.45
C GLN A 35 16.12 11.94 9.68
N ARG A 36 16.13 11.21 8.57
CA ARG A 36 17.32 11.05 7.73
C ARG A 36 17.57 12.31 6.93
N ASP A 37 18.84 12.61 6.65
CA ASP A 37 19.22 13.77 5.85
C ASP A 37 18.96 13.59 4.34
N GLN A 38 18.71 12.35 3.92
CA GLN A 38 18.50 11.99 2.53
C GLN A 38 17.52 10.81 2.38
N PRO A 39 16.92 10.63 1.19
CA PRO A 39 16.08 9.49 0.89
C PRO A 39 16.73 8.14 1.20
N PHE A 40 15.91 7.15 1.55
CA PHE A 40 16.37 5.77 1.66
C PHE A 40 16.78 5.22 0.30
N HIS A 41 17.99 4.66 0.21
CA HIS A 41 18.59 4.17 -1.04
C HIS A 41 18.56 2.64 -1.18
N GLY A 42 17.93 1.91 -0.26
CA GLY A 42 17.82 0.45 -0.30
C GLY A 42 16.40 -0.03 -0.61
N SER A 43 16.22 -1.36 -0.66
CA SER A 43 14.94 -1.99 -0.88
C SER A 43 14.63 -3.06 0.18
N ARG A 44 13.60 -2.78 0.99
CA ARG A 44 13.03 -3.75 1.94
C ARG A 44 11.78 -4.41 1.35
N GLY A 45 11.09 -3.67 0.49
CA GLY A 45 10.05 -4.18 -0.41
C GLY A 45 10.40 -3.91 -1.87
N LYS A 46 9.84 -4.72 -2.77
CA LYS A 46 10.00 -4.53 -4.22
C LYS A 46 8.78 -4.91 -5.05
N GLY A 47 7.69 -5.32 -4.40
CA GLY A 47 6.48 -5.79 -5.09
C GLY A 47 5.32 -4.85 -4.84
N ILE A 48 4.74 -4.33 -5.91
CA ILE A 48 3.52 -3.53 -5.89
C ILE A 48 2.37 -4.45 -6.29
N GLN A 49 1.53 -4.81 -5.33
CA GLN A 49 0.40 -5.72 -5.53
C GLN A 49 -0.70 -5.04 -6.34
N PRO A 50 -1.54 -5.81 -7.07
CA PRO A 50 -2.69 -5.31 -7.80
C PRO A 50 -3.47 -4.19 -7.12
N ARG A 51 -3.93 -4.37 -5.88
CA ARG A 51 -4.70 -3.33 -5.20
C ARG A 51 -3.92 -2.01 -5.02
N SER A 52 -2.60 -2.09 -4.81
CA SER A 52 -1.77 -0.88 -4.68
C SER A 52 -1.51 -0.23 -6.05
N GLN A 53 -1.45 -0.99 -7.15
CA GLN A 53 -1.38 -0.42 -8.49
C GLN A 53 -2.62 0.42 -8.81
N GLU A 54 -3.81 -0.02 -8.40
CA GLU A 54 -5.05 0.74 -8.57
C GLU A 54 -5.06 2.05 -7.75
N VAL A 55 -4.53 2.01 -6.52
CA VAL A 55 -4.35 3.22 -5.70
C VAL A 55 -3.37 4.18 -6.40
N PHE A 56 -2.27 3.66 -6.93
CA PHE A 56 -1.30 4.47 -7.66
C PHE A 56 -1.80 4.98 -9.01
N GLU A 57 -2.77 4.30 -9.63
CA GLU A 57 -3.47 4.80 -10.82
C GLU A 57 -4.33 6.02 -10.47
N ASP A 58 -5.06 5.98 -9.35
CA ASP A 58 -5.82 7.13 -8.87
C ASP A 58 -4.92 8.31 -8.46
N MET A 59 -3.76 8.02 -7.85
CA MET A 59 -2.75 9.03 -7.51
C MET A 59 -2.03 9.62 -8.74
N GLY A 60 -2.13 8.96 -9.90
CA GLY A 60 -1.53 9.40 -11.16
C GLY A 60 -0.06 9.03 -11.32
N ILE A 61 0.42 7.97 -10.66
CA ILE A 61 1.84 7.56 -10.70
C ILE A 61 2.05 6.15 -11.25
N VAL A 62 0.99 5.40 -11.55
CA VAL A 62 1.10 4.00 -11.99
C VAL A 62 1.96 3.86 -13.25
N ASP A 63 1.79 4.73 -14.25
CA ASP A 63 2.56 4.67 -15.50
C ASP A 63 4.05 4.91 -15.29
N GLN A 64 4.39 5.85 -14.40
CA GLN A 64 5.79 6.11 -14.02
C GLN A 64 6.41 4.90 -13.31
N LEU A 65 5.63 4.19 -12.48
CA LEU A 65 6.08 2.95 -11.84
C LEU A 65 6.28 1.83 -12.87
N PHE A 66 5.39 1.68 -13.85
CA PHE A 66 5.56 0.71 -14.94
C PHE A 66 6.81 1.02 -15.78
N ALA A 67 7.09 2.30 -16.03
CA ALA A 67 8.30 2.72 -16.74
C ALA A 67 9.59 2.52 -15.93
N ALA A 68 9.53 2.68 -14.60
CA ALA A 68 10.67 2.52 -13.71
C ALA A 68 10.95 1.05 -13.33
N GLY A 69 9.94 0.19 -13.39
CA GLY A 69 9.99 -1.19 -12.93
C GLY A 69 9.94 -2.23 -14.03
N GLY A 70 9.46 -3.42 -13.66
CA GLY A 70 9.24 -4.51 -14.61
C GLY A 70 8.45 -5.66 -14.00
N LEU A 71 8.17 -6.68 -14.81
CA LEU A 71 7.52 -7.90 -14.32
C LEU A 71 8.48 -8.69 -13.42
N TYR A 72 7.90 -9.52 -12.55
CA TYR A 72 8.69 -10.49 -11.80
C TYR A 72 9.31 -11.51 -12.76
N PRO A 73 10.62 -11.79 -12.67
CA PRO A 73 11.24 -12.84 -13.45
C PRO A 73 10.79 -14.22 -12.93
N VAL A 74 11.00 -15.27 -13.74
CA VAL A 74 10.80 -16.65 -13.30
C VAL A 74 11.71 -16.99 -12.11
N SER A 75 11.26 -17.88 -11.23
CA SER A 75 12.14 -18.46 -10.22
C SER A 75 13.01 -19.52 -10.88
N ARG A 76 14.33 -19.43 -10.72
CA ARG A 76 15.28 -20.44 -11.20
C ARG A 76 16.00 -21.06 -10.02
N SER A 77 15.76 -22.33 -9.78
CA SER A 77 16.42 -23.11 -8.72
C SER A 77 17.58 -23.90 -9.31
N HIS A 78 18.78 -23.69 -8.80
CA HIS A 78 20.01 -24.36 -9.26
C HIS A 78 20.25 -25.63 -8.43
N HIS A 79 20.58 -26.72 -9.12
CA HIS A 79 20.88 -28.02 -8.52
C HIS A 79 22.39 -28.26 -8.43
N ALA A 80 22.79 -29.20 -7.57
CA ALA A 80 24.21 -29.51 -7.32
C ALA A 80 24.92 -30.12 -8.55
N ASP A 81 24.17 -30.72 -9.47
CA ASP A 81 24.68 -31.28 -10.73
C ASP A 81 24.87 -30.23 -11.84
N GLY A 82 24.59 -28.95 -11.55
CA GLY A 82 24.70 -27.82 -12.47
C GLY A 82 23.46 -27.58 -13.34
N THR A 83 22.42 -28.41 -13.21
CA THR A 83 21.12 -28.18 -13.87
C THR A 83 20.27 -27.16 -13.10
N HIS A 84 19.16 -26.73 -13.69
CA HIS A 84 18.19 -25.85 -13.02
C HIS A 84 16.75 -26.16 -13.42
N THR A 85 15.82 -25.79 -12.55
CA THR A 85 14.38 -25.80 -12.82
C THR A 85 13.82 -24.39 -12.73
N ASP A 86 13.00 -24.02 -13.72
CA ASP A 86 12.28 -22.75 -13.72
C ASP A 86 10.82 -22.95 -13.29
N ALA A 87 10.31 -22.02 -12.48
CA ALA A 87 8.92 -22.01 -12.02
C ALA A 87 8.35 -20.58 -11.97
N ALA A 88 7.06 -20.44 -12.21
CA ALA A 88 6.37 -19.17 -12.01
C ALA A 88 6.29 -18.83 -10.50
N VAL A 89 6.72 -17.62 -10.14
CA VAL A 89 6.62 -17.10 -8.76
C VAL A 89 5.20 -16.66 -8.43
N ILE A 90 4.51 -16.11 -9.43
CA ILE A 90 3.16 -15.55 -9.33
C ILE A 90 2.22 -16.47 -10.09
N GLU A 91 1.09 -16.82 -9.48
CA GLU A 91 0.02 -17.50 -10.19
C GLU A 91 -0.48 -16.63 -11.35
N ALA A 92 -0.36 -17.16 -12.57
CA ALA A 92 -0.77 -16.45 -13.76
C ALA A 92 -2.30 -16.42 -13.86
N ALA A 93 -2.86 -15.23 -13.99
CA ALA A 93 -4.25 -15.04 -14.41
C ALA A 93 -4.30 -13.90 -15.42
N PRO A 94 -5.08 -14.02 -16.50
CA PRO A 94 -5.24 -12.94 -17.46
C PRO A 94 -5.90 -11.74 -16.77
N ALA A 95 -5.50 -10.54 -17.19
CA ALA A 95 -6.23 -9.32 -16.87
C ALA A 95 -7.69 -9.46 -17.29
N SER A 96 -8.60 -8.95 -16.47
CA SER A 96 -10.03 -8.88 -16.81
C SER A 96 -10.49 -7.42 -16.80
N PRO A 97 -11.62 -7.09 -17.43
CA PRO A 97 -12.20 -5.75 -17.36
C PRO A 97 -12.44 -5.27 -15.91
N ALA A 98 -12.65 -6.18 -14.96
CA ALA A 98 -12.86 -5.88 -13.55
C ALA A 98 -11.56 -5.71 -12.75
N GLU A 99 -10.53 -6.43 -13.16
CA GLU A 99 -9.23 -6.50 -12.51
C GLU A 99 -8.13 -6.35 -13.58
N PRO A 100 -7.81 -5.10 -13.98
CA PRO A 100 -6.85 -4.84 -15.05
C PRO A 100 -5.41 -5.16 -14.64
N TYR A 101 -5.10 -5.05 -13.35
CA TYR A 101 -3.79 -5.39 -12.78
C TYR A 101 -3.86 -6.77 -12.13
N ARG A 102 -3.46 -7.84 -12.82
CA ARG A 102 -3.45 -9.21 -12.27
C ARG A 102 -2.09 -9.73 -11.85
N GLN A 103 -1.03 -9.01 -12.23
CA GLN A 103 0.35 -9.34 -11.87
C GLN A 103 0.94 -8.23 -11.00
N PRO A 104 1.70 -8.57 -9.95
CA PRO A 104 2.43 -7.56 -9.18
C PRO A 104 3.54 -6.98 -10.03
N LEU A 105 3.74 -5.67 -9.90
CA LEU A 105 4.84 -4.96 -10.54
C LEU A 105 6.07 -5.02 -9.63
N MET A 106 7.24 -5.35 -10.18
CA MET A 106 8.50 -5.26 -9.46
C MET A 106 9.08 -3.85 -9.61
N VAL A 107 9.06 -3.09 -8.52
CA VAL A 107 9.73 -1.80 -8.40
C VAL A 107 10.46 -1.76 -7.05
N PRO A 108 11.79 -1.65 -7.02
CA PRO A 108 12.55 -1.48 -5.78
C PRO A 108 12.02 -0.28 -4.98
N GLN A 109 11.88 -0.44 -3.66
CA GLN A 109 11.28 0.56 -2.79
C GLN A 109 11.84 1.98 -2.99
N PHE A 110 13.15 2.15 -3.12
CA PHE A 110 13.75 3.48 -3.31
C PHE A 110 13.29 4.17 -4.61
N LEU A 111 13.03 3.41 -5.68
CA LEU A 111 12.47 3.92 -6.93
C LEU A 111 10.99 4.25 -6.78
N THR A 112 10.21 3.39 -6.13
CA THR A 112 8.80 3.66 -5.80
C THR A 112 8.68 4.96 -5.00
N GLU A 113 9.46 5.10 -3.93
CA GLU A 113 9.47 6.31 -3.11
C GLU A 113 10.01 7.53 -3.87
N SER A 114 10.89 7.34 -4.87
CA SER A 114 11.33 8.43 -5.75
C SER A 114 10.18 8.98 -6.59
N VAL A 115 9.47 8.10 -7.30
CA VAL A 115 8.29 8.46 -8.09
C VAL A 115 7.24 9.16 -7.22
N MET A 116 7.03 8.68 -5.99
CA MET A 116 6.11 9.32 -5.05
C MET A 116 6.59 10.71 -4.58
N ARG A 117 7.90 10.91 -4.37
CA ARG A 117 8.45 12.24 -4.05
C ARG A 117 8.34 13.20 -5.23
N ASP A 118 8.55 12.70 -6.45
CA ASP A 118 8.39 13.50 -7.68
C ASP A 118 6.92 13.93 -7.82
N ARG A 119 5.99 13.00 -7.60
CA ARG A 119 4.56 13.32 -7.57
C ARG A 119 4.20 14.35 -6.49
N LEU A 120 4.77 14.22 -5.30
CA LEU A 120 4.55 15.19 -4.23
C LEU A 120 5.08 16.60 -4.62
N ALA A 121 6.22 16.64 -5.30
CA ALA A 121 6.82 17.88 -5.80
C ALA A 121 5.98 18.52 -6.92
N GLU A 122 5.42 17.72 -7.84
CA GLU A 122 4.45 18.20 -8.85
C GLU A 122 3.22 18.86 -8.21
N LEU A 123 2.81 18.37 -7.04
CA LEU A 123 1.71 18.95 -6.25
C LEU A 123 2.15 20.14 -5.39
N GLY A 124 3.42 20.58 -5.48
CA GLY A 124 3.94 21.77 -4.80
C GLY A 124 4.46 21.52 -3.38
N HIS A 125 4.66 20.26 -2.97
CA HIS A 125 5.09 19.90 -1.62
C HIS A 125 6.41 19.12 -1.62
N ARG A 126 7.13 19.11 -0.50
CA ARG A 126 8.40 18.39 -0.34
C ARG A 126 8.50 17.75 1.04
N VAL A 127 9.47 16.85 1.19
CA VAL A 127 9.87 16.26 2.47
C VAL A 127 10.88 17.18 3.14
N ASP A 128 10.70 17.42 4.43
CA ASP A 128 11.70 18.04 5.30
C ASP A 128 12.63 16.96 5.86
N PHE A 129 13.74 16.71 5.16
CA PHE A 129 14.79 15.79 5.62
C PHE A 129 15.61 16.39 6.77
N GLY A 130 16.24 15.53 7.58
CA GLY A 130 16.99 15.91 8.78
C GLY A 130 16.12 16.39 9.94
N HIS A 131 14.80 16.14 9.89
CA HIS A 131 13.83 16.55 10.90
C HIS A 131 13.32 15.35 11.69
N GLY A 132 13.95 15.08 12.84
CA GLY A 132 13.60 13.98 13.73
C GLY A 132 12.56 14.38 14.76
N LEU A 133 11.53 13.55 14.97
CA LEU A 133 10.58 13.73 16.05
C LEU A 133 11.22 13.34 17.39
N ILE A 134 11.17 14.24 18.37
CA ILE A 134 11.79 14.05 19.70
C ILE A 134 10.82 14.26 20.86
N GLY A 135 9.59 14.69 20.61
CA GLY A 135 8.57 14.84 21.65
C GLY A 135 7.17 15.07 21.07
N VAL A 136 6.16 14.54 21.78
CA VAL A 136 4.74 14.67 21.42
C VAL A 136 3.95 14.93 22.69
N GLU A 137 3.15 15.99 22.67
CA GLU A 137 2.14 16.28 23.69
C GLU A 137 0.84 16.62 22.98
N GLN A 138 -0.31 16.18 23.50
CA GLN A 138 -1.61 16.49 22.91
C GLN A 138 -2.62 16.93 23.97
N ASP A 139 -3.59 17.72 23.52
CA ASP A 139 -4.73 18.18 24.30
C ASP A 139 -6.00 18.19 23.43
N ASP A 140 -7.10 18.68 23.98
CA ASP A 140 -8.41 18.68 23.34
C ASP A 140 -8.45 19.46 22.01
N THR A 141 -7.48 20.35 21.76
CA THR A 141 -7.46 21.26 20.60
C THR A 141 -6.41 20.89 19.54
N GLY A 142 -5.41 20.07 19.87
CA GLY A 142 -4.31 19.78 18.93
C GLY A 142 -3.16 18.98 19.54
N VAL A 143 -2.06 18.93 18.79
CA VAL A 143 -0.82 18.23 19.13
C VAL A 143 0.35 19.21 19.03
N SER A 144 1.18 19.24 20.06
CA SER A 144 2.47 19.93 20.11
C SER A 144 3.58 18.93 19.76
N VAL A 145 4.23 19.16 18.62
CA VAL A 145 5.23 18.28 18.03
C VAL A 145 6.60 18.93 18.18
N ARG A 146 7.52 18.29 18.89
CA ARG A 146 8.91 18.75 19.03
C ARG A 146 9.81 18.03 18.04
N LEU A 147 10.53 18.79 17.23
CA LEU A 147 11.40 18.30 16.17
C LEU A 147 12.85 18.73 16.45
N ALA A 148 13.79 17.79 16.36
CA ALA A 148 15.19 18.11 16.14
C ALA A 148 15.38 18.43 14.65
N THR A 149 15.84 19.63 14.32
CA THR A 149 16.06 20.08 12.94
C THR A 149 17.54 20.41 12.71
N PRO A 150 18.00 20.58 11.46
CA PRO A 150 19.37 21.02 11.18
C PRO A 150 19.73 22.38 11.80
N THR A 151 18.72 23.18 12.17
CA THR A 151 18.89 24.52 12.76
C THR A 151 18.65 24.56 14.27
N GLY A 152 18.37 23.42 14.91
CA GLY A 152 18.05 23.32 16.34
C GLY A 152 16.67 22.73 16.60
N GLU A 153 16.24 22.73 17.86
CA GLU A 153 14.90 22.23 18.23
C GLU A 153 13.80 23.21 17.78
N GLN A 154 12.71 22.66 17.24
CA GLN A 154 11.53 23.41 16.85
C GLN A 154 10.27 22.75 17.42
N THR A 155 9.36 23.54 17.98
CA THR A 155 8.01 23.08 18.34
C THR A 155 7.00 23.54 17.29
N VAL A 156 6.19 22.61 16.80
CA VAL A 156 5.12 22.84 15.83
C VAL A 156 3.79 22.47 16.47
N ARG A 157 2.84 23.40 16.48
CA ARG A 157 1.45 23.11 16.83
C ARG A 157 0.72 22.63 15.58
N THR A 158 -0.08 21.56 15.71
CA THR A 158 -0.87 20.98 14.60
C THR A 158 -2.20 20.44 15.12
N ARG A 159 -3.17 20.15 14.25
CA ARG A 159 -4.44 19.52 14.66
C ARG A 159 -4.30 18.02 14.80
N TYR A 160 -3.46 17.41 13.97
CA TYR A 160 -3.20 15.97 13.95
C TYR A 160 -1.72 15.66 13.72
N LEU A 161 -1.27 14.54 14.30
CA LEU A 161 0.04 13.93 14.07
C LEU A 161 -0.16 12.51 13.55
N ILE A 162 0.58 12.12 12.52
CA ILE A 162 0.55 10.75 11.99
C ILE A 162 1.97 10.18 11.99
N GLY A 163 2.16 9.12 12.77
CA GLY A 163 3.37 8.32 12.80
C GLY A 163 3.41 7.32 11.65
N THR A 164 4.29 7.59 10.69
CA THR A 164 4.68 6.71 9.58
C THR A 164 6.18 6.37 9.67
N ASP A 165 6.70 6.36 10.89
CA ASP A 165 8.11 6.31 11.29
C ASP A 165 8.65 4.87 11.49
N GLY A 166 7.94 3.89 10.94
CA GLY A 166 8.42 2.52 10.78
C GLY A 166 8.35 1.64 12.03
N GLY A 167 8.93 0.43 11.95
CA GLY A 167 8.79 -0.61 13.00
C GLY A 167 9.29 -0.19 14.39
N ARG A 168 10.21 0.77 14.47
CA ARG A 168 10.74 1.36 15.72
C ARG A 168 10.08 2.69 16.08
N SER A 169 8.86 2.92 15.59
CA SER A 169 8.10 4.16 15.73
C SER A 169 8.25 4.81 17.12
N PHE A 170 8.79 6.03 17.11
CA PHE A 170 8.82 6.91 18.26
C PHE A 170 7.40 7.32 18.63
N VAL A 171 6.55 7.62 17.64
CA VAL A 171 5.16 8.04 17.88
C VAL A 171 4.40 6.98 18.67
N ARG A 172 4.50 5.70 18.27
CA ARG A 172 3.84 4.60 18.99
C ARG A 172 4.32 4.49 20.43
N GLN A 173 5.64 4.62 20.66
CA GLN A 173 6.24 4.54 21.99
C GLN A 173 5.83 5.73 22.88
N ALA A 174 5.82 6.95 22.32
CA ALA A 174 5.43 8.17 23.03
C ALA A 174 3.97 8.12 23.52
N LEU A 175 3.08 7.43 22.78
CA LEU A 175 1.69 7.20 23.17
C LEU A 175 1.50 6.01 24.13
N GLY A 176 2.56 5.27 24.45
CA GLY A 176 2.45 4.04 25.26
C GLY A 176 1.58 2.96 24.61
N ILE A 177 1.45 2.94 23.28
CA ILE A 177 0.65 1.94 22.58
C ILE A 177 1.44 0.63 22.49
N GLY A 178 0.86 -0.45 23.03
CA GLY A 178 1.46 -1.78 22.98
C GLY A 178 1.67 -2.29 21.55
N PHE A 179 2.73 -3.07 21.35
CA PHE A 179 3.05 -3.69 20.06
C PHE A 179 3.19 -5.22 20.18
N PRO A 180 2.11 -5.92 20.60
CA PRO A 180 2.10 -7.35 20.80
C PRO A 180 2.43 -8.11 19.51
N GLY A 181 3.04 -9.27 19.69
CA GLY A 181 3.50 -10.12 18.59
C GLY A 181 4.69 -10.96 18.99
N LYS A 182 5.27 -11.67 18.01
CA LYS A 182 6.38 -12.60 18.23
C LYS A 182 7.54 -12.33 17.28
N THR A 183 8.75 -12.49 17.80
CA THR A 183 9.94 -12.70 16.97
C THR A 183 9.87 -14.13 16.43
N LEU A 184 10.07 -14.31 15.12
CA LEU A 184 9.78 -15.59 14.44
C LEU A 184 10.95 -16.59 14.48
N GLY A 185 12.01 -16.30 15.26
CA GLY A 185 13.20 -17.14 15.35
C GLY A 185 13.94 -17.29 14.02
N VAL A 186 13.84 -16.30 13.14
CA VAL A 186 14.56 -16.26 11.85
C VAL A 186 15.33 -14.95 11.77
N ARG A 187 16.61 -15.05 11.49
CA ARG A 187 17.46 -13.91 11.11
C ARG A 187 17.91 -14.10 9.67
N ALA A 188 17.86 -13.02 8.90
CA ALA A 188 18.27 -13.04 7.51
C ALA A 188 19.04 -11.78 7.14
N VAL A 189 19.94 -11.92 6.17
CA VAL A 189 20.51 -10.80 5.42
C VAL A 189 19.59 -10.49 4.26
N VAL A 190 19.38 -9.20 4.05
CA VAL A 190 18.95 -8.63 2.78
C VAL A 190 19.98 -7.60 2.35
N ALA A 191 20.42 -7.65 1.10
CA ALA A 191 21.36 -6.67 0.57
C ALA A 191 21.09 -6.38 -0.91
N ASP A 192 21.16 -5.11 -1.28
CA ASP A 192 21.11 -4.67 -2.66
C ASP A 192 22.54 -4.47 -3.14
N ILE A 193 22.96 -5.34 -4.05
CA ILE A 193 24.35 -5.50 -4.46
C ILE A 193 24.51 -5.38 -5.97
N VAL A 194 25.69 -4.96 -6.41
CA VAL A 194 26.11 -5.13 -7.81
C VAL A 194 26.81 -6.47 -7.91
N LEU A 195 26.24 -7.37 -8.72
CA LEU A 195 26.74 -8.73 -8.89
C LEU A 195 27.14 -8.97 -10.36
N GLN A 196 28.33 -9.51 -10.55
CA GLN A 196 28.85 -9.97 -11.85
C GLN A 196 28.82 -11.51 -11.91
N GLY A 197 28.69 -12.06 -13.12
CA GLY A 197 28.75 -13.52 -13.38
C GLY A 197 27.40 -14.23 -13.34
N LEU A 198 26.31 -13.51 -13.03
CA LEU A 198 24.95 -14.04 -12.99
C LEU A 198 24.04 -13.31 -13.99
N PRO A 199 23.34 -14.03 -14.88
CA PRO A 199 22.28 -13.46 -15.71
C PRO A 199 21.19 -12.75 -14.90
N ARG A 200 20.46 -11.82 -15.55
CA ARG A 200 19.38 -11.04 -14.92
C ARG A 200 17.98 -11.50 -15.38
N ASP A 201 17.89 -12.64 -16.04
CA ASP A 201 16.66 -13.20 -16.64
C ASP A 201 15.79 -13.96 -15.63
N ALA A 202 16.36 -14.34 -14.47
CA ALA A 202 15.68 -15.12 -13.45
C ALA A 202 15.88 -14.57 -12.04
N TRP A 203 15.00 -14.94 -11.12
CA TRP A 203 15.26 -14.92 -9.69
C TRP A 203 15.98 -16.22 -9.32
N HIS A 204 17.30 -16.14 -9.12
CA HIS A 204 18.14 -17.30 -8.87
C HIS A 204 18.07 -17.72 -7.40
N THR A 205 17.89 -19.02 -7.14
CA THR A 205 17.97 -19.62 -5.81
C THR A 205 18.91 -20.82 -5.85
N PHE A 206 19.82 -20.89 -4.88
CA PHE A 206 20.75 -22.00 -4.67
C PHE A 206 20.47 -22.65 -3.32
N ASN A 207 20.77 -23.94 -3.20
CA ASN A 207 20.52 -24.76 -2.00
C ASN A 207 19.05 -24.68 -1.55
N GLN A 208 18.11 -24.91 -2.46
CA GLN A 208 16.67 -24.82 -2.13
C GLN A 208 16.27 -25.80 -1.02
N ASP A 209 16.91 -26.97 -0.97
CA ASP A 209 16.62 -28.05 -0.02
C ASP A 209 17.35 -27.90 1.32
N ASP A 210 18.33 -27.00 1.43
CA ASP A 210 19.02 -26.67 2.68
C ASP A 210 18.67 -25.24 3.11
N MET A 211 17.70 -25.15 4.03
CA MET A 211 17.21 -23.87 4.55
C MET A 211 18.28 -23.02 5.25
N ALA A 212 19.34 -23.61 5.80
CA ALA A 212 20.41 -22.84 6.45
C ALA A 212 21.40 -22.26 5.42
N GLN A 213 21.64 -23.00 4.32
CA GLN A 213 22.55 -22.60 3.25
C GLN A 213 21.88 -21.95 2.05
N ARG A 214 20.54 -21.83 2.04
CA ARG A 214 19.78 -21.21 0.95
C ARG A 214 20.27 -19.79 0.69
N ILE A 215 20.41 -19.43 -0.58
CA ILE A 215 20.67 -18.04 -0.99
C ILE A 215 19.86 -17.73 -2.23
N SER A 216 19.24 -16.55 -2.23
CA SER A 216 18.45 -16.04 -3.33
C SER A 216 19.04 -14.73 -3.84
N LEU A 217 19.20 -14.62 -5.15
CA LEU A 217 19.73 -13.47 -5.87
C LEU A 217 18.70 -13.05 -6.90
N CYS A 218 17.97 -11.98 -6.60
CA CYS A 218 16.85 -11.52 -7.42
C CYS A 218 17.21 -10.20 -8.09
N PRO A 219 17.26 -10.11 -9.44
CA PRO A 219 17.56 -8.86 -10.12
C PRO A 219 16.45 -7.83 -9.80
N LEU A 220 16.86 -6.63 -9.42
CA LEU A 220 15.96 -5.51 -9.17
C LEU A 220 15.69 -4.78 -10.49
N MET A 221 14.46 -4.91 -10.99
CA MET A 221 14.04 -4.29 -12.26
C MET A 221 14.22 -2.77 -12.24
N GLY A 222 14.58 -2.19 -13.40
CA GLY A 222 14.92 -0.77 -13.53
C GLY A 222 16.32 -0.39 -13.04
N THR A 223 17.12 -1.36 -12.59
CA THR A 223 18.45 -1.10 -12.01
C THR A 223 19.48 -2.14 -12.48
N ARG A 224 20.75 -1.95 -12.10
CA ARG A 224 21.81 -2.96 -12.22
C ARG A 224 21.97 -3.87 -11.00
N LEU A 225 21.15 -3.67 -9.96
CA LEU A 225 21.30 -4.34 -8.67
C LEU A 225 20.68 -5.74 -8.68
N PHE A 226 21.19 -6.61 -7.82
CA PHE A 226 20.50 -7.79 -7.33
C PHE A 226 20.19 -7.59 -5.86
N GLN A 227 19.03 -8.06 -5.43
CA GLN A 227 18.73 -8.23 -4.02
C GLN A 227 19.14 -9.66 -3.60
N LEU A 228 20.17 -9.73 -2.77
CA LEU A 228 20.59 -10.92 -2.04
C LEU A 228 19.69 -11.12 -0.83
N GLN A 229 19.20 -12.34 -0.64
CA GLN A 229 18.49 -12.77 0.56
C GLN A 229 19.05 -14.12 1.02
N ALA A 230 19.42 -14.19 2.30
CA ALA A 230 20.04 -15.37 2.88
C ALA A 230 19.74 -15.46 4.39
N PRO A 231 19.26 -16.61 4.92
CA PRO A 231 19.19 -16.82 6.35
C PRO A 231 20.60 -16.84 6.96
N VAL A 232 20.73 -16.35 8.18
CA VAL A 232 21.98 -16.32 8.95
C VAL A 232 21.73 -16.79 10.38
N PRO A 233 22.77 -17.24 11.11
CA PRO A 233 22.65 -17.61 12.51
C PRO A 233 21.98 -16.50 13.34
N LEU A 234 21.20 -16.89 14.35
CA LEU A 234 20.45 -15.95 15.20
C LEU A 234 21.35 -14.96 15.94
N GLU A 235 22.56 -15.40 16.26
CA GLU A 235 23.58 -14.65 16.98
C GLU A 235 24.84 -14.47 16.11
N GLY A 236 25.72 -13.57 16.54
CA GLY A 236 26.97 -13.26 15.85
C GLY A 236 26.86 -12.13 14.83
N GLU A 237 28.00 -11.55 14.49
CA GLU A 237 28.09 -10.52 13.46
C GLU A 237 28.05 -11.14 12.07
N VAL A 238 27.48 -10.40 11.13
CA VAL A 238 27.50 -10.75 9.72
C VAL A 238 28.26 -9.64 9.01
N ASP A 239 29.31 -10.00 8.30
CA ASP A 239 30.03 -9.06 7.45
C ASP A 239 29.15 -8.69 6.25
N LEU A 240 28.64 -7.46 6.27
CA LEU A 240 27.77 -6.91 5.22
C LEU A 240 28.55 -6.13 4.16
N SER A 241 29.89 -6.14 4.21
CA SER A 241 30.74 -5.56 3.16
C SER A 241 30.65 -6.35 1.85
N ALA A 242 31.17 -5.78 0.76
CA ALA A 242 31.26 -6.46 -0.53
C ALA A 242 32.05 -7.78 -0.42
N ASP A 243 33.14 -7.79 0.35
CA ASP A 243 33.97 -8.98 0.56
C ASP A 243 33.24 -10.06 1.35
N GLY A 244 32.58 -9.68 2.45
CA GLY A 244 31.81 -10.59 3.29
C GLY A 244 30.63 -11.23 2.55
N LEU A 245 29.83 -10.40 1.85
CA LEU A 245 28.72 -10.89 1.03
C LEU A 245 29.22 -11.70 -0.16
N GLY A 246 30.35 -11.32 -0.78
CA GLY A 246 31.00 -12.09 -1.83
C GLY A 246 31.46 -13.46 -1.35
N ALA A 247 32.05 -13.54 -0.16
CA ALA A 247 32.43 -14.81 0.47
C ALA A 247 31.19 -15.68 0.75
N MET A 248 30.10 -15.09 1.24
CA MET A 248 28.83 -15.80 1.44
C MET A 248 28.26 -16.35 0.13
N VAL A 249 28.25 -15.55 -0.95
CA VAL A 249 27.78 -15.98 -2.27
C VAL A 249 28.63 -17.15 -2.77
N ARG A 250 29.96 -17.05 -2.74
CA ARG A 250 30.85 -18.14 -3.17
C ARG A 250 30.64 -19.42 -2.35
N ALA A 251 30.59 -19.30 -1.02
CA ALA A 251 30.42 -20.44 -0.13
C ALA A 251 29.08 -21.17 -0.35
N ARG A 252 27.99 -20.44 -0.57
CA ARG A 252 26.66 -21.03 -0.75
C ARG A 252 26.40 -21.51 -2.18
N THR A 253 26.95 -20.85 -3.19
CA THR A 253 26.69 -21.23 -4.59
C THR A 253 27.71 -22.23 -5.14
N GLY A 254 28.89 -22.34 -4.51
CA GLY A 254 30.04 -23.07 -5.06
C GLY A 254 30.68 -22.41 -6.28
N ARG A 255 30.21 -21.21 -6.67
CA ARG A 255 30.65 -20.52 -7.89
C ARG A 255 31.66 -19.43 -7.57
N HIS A 256 32.86 -19.58 -8.11
CA HIS A 256 33.97 -18.63 -7.95
C HIS A 256 33.98 -17.50 -8.98
N ASP A 257 33.17 -17.63 -10.03
CA ASP A 257 33.04 -16.62 -11.08
C ASP A 257 32.01 -15.51 -10.73
N LEU A 258 31.28 -15.68 -9.63
CA LEU A 258 30.38 -14.66 -9.08
C LEU A 258 31.16 -13.66 -8.21
N ALA A 259 31.04 -12.37 -8.56
CA ALA A 259 31.72 -11.29 -7.85
C ALA A 259 30.73 -10.22 -7.40
N VAL A 260 30.72 -9.94 -6.09
CA VAL A 260 30.01 -8.80 -5.50
C VAL A 260 30.94 -7.60 -5.62
N LEU A 261 30.57 -6.65 -6.49
CA LEU A 261 31.41 -5.50 -6.82
C LEU A 261 31.15 -4.30 -5.89
N ASP A 262 29.92 -4.18 -5.41
CA ASP A 262 29.47 -3.03 -4.61
C ASP A 262 28.24 -3.40 -3.79
N VAL A 263 28.05 -2.75 -2.64
CA VAL A 263 26.92 -2.92 -1.73
C VAL A 263 26.24 -1.58 -1.56
N GLN A 264 25.11 -1.40 -2.25
CA GLN A 264 24.35 -0.16 -2.14
C GLN A 264 23.64 -0.06 -0.79
N TRP A 265 23.10 -1.18 -0.30
CA TRP A 265 22.46 -1.24 1.01
C TRP A 265 22.48 -2.67 1.53
N ALA A 266 22.64 -2.86 2.83
CA ALA A 266 22.56 -4.17 3.46
C ALA A 266 22.03 -4.08 4.88
N SER A 267 21.35 -5.15 5.32
CA SER A 267 20.88 -5.29 6.69
C SER A 267 20.75 -6.76 7.07
N ALA A 268 21.25 -7.11 8.26
CA ALA A 268 20.87 -8.34 8.95
C ALA A 268 19.71 -8.02 9.91
N TYR A 269 18.57 -8.67 9.74
CA TYR A 269 17.37 -8.38 10.52
C TYR A 269 16.72 -9.65 11.06
N GLN A 270 16.11 -9.53 12.24
CA GLN A 270 15.26 -10.59 12.79
C GLN A 270 13.82 -10.38 12.31
N MET A 271 13.21 -11.43 11.80
CA MET A 271 11.81 -11.39 11.37
C MET A 271 10.90 -11.31 12.58
N SER A 272 9.97 -10.36 12.55
CA SER A 272 8.95 -10.20 13.59
C SER A 272 7.58 -10.02 12.97
N ALA A 273 6.58 -10.48 13.71
CA ALA A 273 5.17 -10.33 13.39
C ALA A 273 4.52 -9.61 14.57
N ARG A 274 4.14 -8.34 14.41
CA ARG A 274 3.60 -7.47 15.46
C ARG A 274 2.49 -6.57 14.93
N LEU A 275 1.53 -6.26 15.79
CA LEU A 275 0.38 -5.42 15.49
C LEU A 275 0.14 -4.48 16.68
N ALA A 276 -0.06 -3.19 16.41
CA ALA A 276 -0.36 -2.22 17.45
C ALA A 276 -1.75 -2.50 18.05
N GLU A 277 -1.87 -2.35 19.36
CA GLU A 277 -3.15 -2.53 20.06
C GLU A 277 -4.19 -1.54 19.58
N ARG A 278 -3.76 -0.31 19.27
CA ARG A 278 -4.55 0.79 18.74
C ARG A 278 -3.78 1.47 17.62
N TYR A 279 -4.50 1.98 16.63
CA TYR A 279 -3.97 2.77 15.52
C TYR A 279 -4.12 4.27 15.79
N ARG A 280 -4.84 4.64 16.85
CA ARG A 280 -5.12 6.01 17.22
C ARG A 280 -5.12 6.18 18.74
N ASP A 281 -4.61 7.33 19.18
CA ASP A 281 -4.85 7.86 20.51
C ASP A 281 -5.10 9.38 20.42
N GLY A 282 -6.33 9.80 20.72
CA GLY A 282 -6.76 11.19 20.58
C GLY A 282 -6.61 11.72 19.15
N ARG A 283 -5.64 12.62 18.96
CA ARG A 283 -5.32 13.30 17.69
C ARG A 283 -4.07 12.74 17.01
N VAL A 284 -3.51 11.66 17.53
CA VAL A 284 -2.32 11.01 16.99
C VAL A 284 -2.68 9.64 16.40
N PHE A 285 -2.18 9.36 15.20
CA PHE A 285 -2.44 8.13 14.46
C PHE A 285 -1.15 7.41 14.10
N LEU A 286 -1.21 6.09 13.89
CA LEU A 286 -0.13 5.25 13.41
C LEU A 286 -0.55 4.63 12.06
N ALA A 287 0.36 4.59 11.10
CA ALA A 287 0.14 3.93 9.81
C ALA A 287 1.36 3.16 9.30
N GLY A 288 1.13 2.09 8.55
CA GLY A 288 2.19 1.23 8.01
C GLY A 288 2.99 0.53 9.11
N ASP A 289 4.30 0.43 8.91
CA ASP A 289 5.21 -0.26 9.84
C ASP A 289 5.18 0.28 11.29
N ALA A 290 4.72 1.52 11.51
CA ALA A 290 4.49 2.06 12.84
C ALA A 290 3.35 1.34 13.58
N ALA A 291 2.37 0.81 12.84
CA ALA A 291 1.18 0.14 13.34
C ALA A 291 1.23 -1.39 13.17
N HIS A 292 1.94 -1.93 12.19
CA HIS A 292 2.06 -3.37 11.97
C HIS A 292 3.37 -3.72 11.27
N THR A 293 4.05 -4.76 11.75
CA THR A 293 5.24 -5.31 11.09
C THR A 293 5.04 -6.78 10.87
N HIS A 294 5.45 -7.28 9.72
CA HIS A 294 5.26 -8.69 9.37
C HIS A 294 6.48 -9.20 8.59
N PRO A 295 6.68 -10.52 8.49
CA PRO A 295 7.74 -11.06 7.66
C PRO A 295 7.56 -10.59 6.20
N PRO A 296 8.66 -10.50 5.42
CA PRO A 296 8.60 -10.03 4.02
C PRO A 296 7.92 -11.02 3.07
N THR A 297 7.58 -12.22 3.57
CA THR A 297 6.89 -13.26 2.82
C THR A 297 5.54 -12.77 2.30
N GLY A 298 5.30 -13.00 1.01
CA GLY A 298 4.15 -12.45 0.30
C GLY A 298 4.25 -10.96 -0.08
N GLY A 299 5.29 -10.22 0.35
CA GLY A 299 5.54 -8.83 -0.09
C GLY A 299 4.46 -7.83 0.35
N GLN A 300 3.87 -8.01 1.53
CA GLN A 300 2.65 -7.27 1.93
C GLN A 300 2.89 -5.87 2.53
N GLY A 301 4.13 -5.50 2.87
CA GLY A 301 4.38 -4.45 3.88
C GLY A 301 4.13 -3.06 3.37
N LEU A 302 4.84 -2.75 2.28
CA LEU A 302 4.62 -1.54 1.51
C LEU A 302 3.14 -1.43 1.07
N ASN A 303 2.55 -2.51 0.56
CA ASN A 303 1.19 -2.49 0.02
C ASN A 303 0.12 -2.21 1.09
N THR A 304 0.23 -2.85 2.24
CA THR A 304 -0.67 -2.60 3.38
C THR A 304 -0.48 -1.19 3.92
N SER A 305 0.77 -0.72 4.00
CA SER A 305 1.13 0.64 4.42
C SER A 305 0.55 1.72 3.50
N VAL A 306 0.59 1.51 2.18
CA VAL A 306 -0.03 2.40 1.19
C VAL A 306 -1.53 2.45 1.41
N GLN A 307 -2.19 1.30 1.56
CA GLN A 307 -3.64 1.27 1.75
C GLN A 307 -4.08 1.89 3.08
N ASP A 308 -3.29 1.78 4.16
CA ASP A 308 -3.57 2.47 5.41
C ASP A 308 -3.59 3.98 5.24
N ALA A 309 -2.55 4.53 4.62
CA ALA A 309 -2.40 5.96 4.39
C ALA A 309 -3.48 6.49 3.43
N TYR A 310 -3.79 5.75 2.37
CA TYR A 310 -4.84 6.11 1.41
C TYR A 310 -6.23 6.14 2.09
N ASN A 311 -6.52 5.17 2.96
CA ASN A 311 -7.75 5.14 3.74
C ASN A 311 -7.86 6.29 4.75
N LEU A 312 -6.76 6.62 5.44
CA LEU A 312 -6.75 7.69 6.43
C LEU A 312 -6.81 9.09 5.80
N GLY A 313 -6.14 9.28 4.66
CA GLY A 313 -5.95 10.59 4.02
C GLY A 313 -7.26 11.31 3.68
N TRP A 314 -8.21 10.61 3.06
CA TRP A 314 -9.49 11.21 2.70
C TRP A 314 -10.35 11.52 3.94
N LYS A 315 -10.27 10.69 4.99
CA LYS A 315 -11.01 10.88 6.25
C LYS A 315 -10.50 12.08 7.02
N LEU A 316 -9.17 12.24 7.09
CA LEU A 316 -8.54 13.43 7.68
C LEU A 316 -8.96 14.70 6.95
N ALA A 317 -8.89 14.70 5.62
CA ALA A 317 -9.31 15.85 4.84
C ALA A 317 -10.80 16.19 5.04
N ALA A 318 -11.68 15.20 5.04
CA ALA A 318 -13.11 15.42 5.28
C ALA A 318 -13.38 16.05 6.65
N VAL A 319 -12.75 15.53 7.72
CA VAL A 319 -12.91 16.09 9.08
C VAL A 319 -12.32 17.49 9.20
N LEU A 320 -11.18 17.77 8.57
CA LEU A 320 -10.61 19.12 8.53
C LEU A 320 -11.49 20.11 7.77
N GLN A 321 -12.33 19.61 6.85
CA GLN A 321 -13.28 20.42 6.07
C GLN A 321 -14.67 20.52 6.70
N GLY A 322 -14.92 19.88 7.86
CA GLY A 322 -16.16 20.02 8.62
C GLY A 322 -16.93 18.72 8.87
N ALA A 323 -16.49 17.58 8.32
CA ALA A 323 -17.14 16.30 8.61
C ALA A 323 -16.98 15.91 10.10
N PRO A 324 -17.89 15.09 10.66
CA PRO A 324 -17.81 14.69 12.06
C PRO A 324 -16.52 13.94 12.40
N ALA A 325 -15.89 14.28 13.53
CA ALA A 325 -14.64 13.65 14.00
C ALA A 325 -14.75 12.12 14.20
N ALA A 326 -15.97 11.60 14.40
CA ALA A 326 -16.26 10.18 14.48
C ALA A 326 -15.84 9.40 13.23
N LEU A 327 -15.81 10.05 12.05
CA LEU A 327 -15.33 9.43 10.80
C LEU A 327 -13.90 8.88 10.95
N LEU A 328 -13.03 9.56 11.71
CA LEU A 328 -11.66 9.11 11.94
C LEU A 328 -11.58 7.81 12.77
N GLY A 329 -12.62 7.47 13.54
CA GLY A 329 -12.70 6.19 14.25
C GLY A 329 -12.79 4.99 13.29
N THR A 330 -13.35 5.20 12.09
CA THR A 330 -13.47 4.15 11.08
C THR A 330 -12.11 3.70 10.52
N TYR A 331 -11.05 4.50 10.67
CA TYR A 331 -9.72 4.12 10.23
C TYR A 331 -9.23 2.85 10.93
N GLU A 332 -9.28 2.83 12.26
CA GLU A 332 -8.88 1.64 13.04
C GLU A 332 -9.84 0.47 12.80
N GLN A 333 -11.16 0.75 12.79
CA GLN A 333 -12.19 -0.25 12.53
C GLN A 333 -11.95 -1.02 11.22
N GLU A 334 -11.47 -0.32 10.19
CA GLU A 334 -11.23 -0.90 8.86
C GLU A 334 -9.83 -1.50 8.73
N ARG A 335 -8.79 -0.78 9.15
CA ARG A 335 -7.41 -1.12 8.77
C ARG A 335 -6.73 -2.09 9.72
N ARG A 336 -7.07 -2.06 11.01
CA ARG A 336 -6.45 -2.97 11.99
C ARG A 336 -6.84 -4.44 11.76
N PRO A 337 -8.11 -4.80 11.50
CA PRO A 337 -8.47 -6.19 11.17
C PRO A 337 -7.80 -6.69 9.89
N ILE A 338 -7.69 -5.84 8.88
CA ILE A 338 -6.99 -6.16 7.63
C ILE A 338 -5.50 -6.44 7.86
N ALA A 339 -4.82 -5.58 8.63
CA ALA A 339 -3.42 -5.82 8.97
C ALA A 339 -3.23 -7.11 9.78
N ALA A 340 -4.16 -7.45 10.68
CA ALA A 340 -4.15 -8.72 11.40
C ALA A 340 -4.29 -9.93 10.44
N ALA A 341 -5.19 -9.86 9.46
CA ALA A 341 -5.35 -10.90 8.45
C ALA A 341 -4.09 -11.04 7.56
N MET A 342 -3.49 -9.94 7.14
CA MET A 342 -2.23 -9.94 6.37
C MET A 342 -1.05 -10.47 7.18
N LEU A 343 -0.99 -10.20 8.48
CA LEU A 343 -0.01 -10.76 9.40
C LEU A 343 -0.13 -12.30 9.50
N GLY A 344 -1.37 -12.79 9.60
CA GLY A 344 -1.67 -14.22 9.57
C GLY A 344 -1.22 -14.86 8.25
N LEU A 345 -1.61 -14.27 7.13
CA LEU A 345 -1.20 -14.74 5.79
C LEU A 345 0.32 -14.77 5.63
N ALA A 346 1.02 -13.69 5.99
CA ALA A 346 2.48 -13.61 5.87
C ALA A 346 3.18 -14.68 6.72
N THR A 347 2.61 -15.02 7.88
CA THR A 347 3.12 -16.10 8.75
C THR A 347 2.93 -17.48 8.10
N THR A 348 1.75 -17.76 7.55
CA THR A 348 1.49 -19.01 6.81
C THR A 348 2.40 -19.16 5.60
N LEU A 349 2.58 -18.09 4.82
CA LEU A 349 3.48 -18.10 3.66
C LEU A 349 4.95 -18.31 4.07
N LEU A 350 5.37 -17.86 5.25
CA LEU A 350 6.70 -18.15 5.76
C LEU A 350 6.87 -19.64 6.09
N GLU A 351 5.84 -20.29 6.62
CA GLU A 351 5.85 -21.74 6.85
C GLU A 351 5.91 -22.53 5.55
N HIS A 352 5.20 -22.10 4.50
CA HIS A 352 5.29 -22.68 3.16
C HIS A 352 6.67 -22.48 2.53
N ALA A 353 7.23 -21.27 2.62
CA ALA A 353 8.55 -20.94 2.10
C ALA A 353 9.67 -21.75 2.79
N ARG A 354 9.48 -22.13 4.07
CA ARG A 354 10.38 -23.06 4.79
C ARG A 354 10.32 -24.49 4.26
N ARG A 355 9.23 -24.87 3.59
CA ARG A 355 9.03 -26.18 2.95
C ARG A 355 9.32 -26.14 1.44
N GLY A 356 9.89 -25.04 0.93
CA GLY A 356 10.26 -24.88 -0.47
C GLY A 356 9.16 -24.35 -1.40
N ASP A 357 7.93 -24.09 -0.90
CA ASP A 357 6.87 -23.48 -1.71
C ASP A 357 6.85 -21.95 -1.55
N ASN A 358 7.24 -21.25 -2.62
CA ASN A 358 7.28 -19.79 -2.69
C ASN A 358 6.20 -19.20 -3.62
N ARG A 359 5.24 -20.01 -4.07
CA ARG A 359 4.17 -19.54 -4.96
C ARG A 359 3.30 -18.52 -4.24
N ARG A 360 2.84 -17.54 -5.01
CA ARG A 360 1.97 -16.46 -4.54
C ARG A 360 0.67 -16.48 -5.30
N GLY A 361 -0.43 -16.75 -4.60
CA GLY A 361 -1.78 -16.82 -5.18
C GLY A 361 -2.55 -15.51 -5.08
N ARG A 362 -3.87 -15.58 -5.32
CA ARG A 362 -4.78 -14.42 -5.27
C ARG A 362 -4.78 -13.72 -3.91
N GLU A 363 -4.57 -14.44 -2.82
CA GLU A 363 -4.59 -13.93 -1.45
C GLU A 363 -3.56 -12.83 -1.18
N VAL A 364 -2.46 -12.76 -1.94
CA VAL A 364 -1.46 -11.69 -1.81
C VAL A 364 -1.82 -10.42 -2.58
N GLN A 365 -2.81 -10.47 -3.47
CA GLN A 365 -3.15 -9.37 -4.38
C GLN A 365 -3.96 -8.26 -3.71
N GLN A 366 -4.53 -8.54 -2.53
CA GLN A 366 -5.30 -7.61 -1.70
C GLN A 366 -6.60 -7.08 -2.35
N LEU A 367 -7.06 -7.69 -3.45
CA LEU A 367 -8.30 -7.32 -4.15
C LEU A 367 -9.57 -7.74 -3.40
N ASP A 368 -9.48 -8.80 -2.59
CA ASP A 368 -10.62 -9.37 -1.86
C ASP A 368 -10.76 -8.86 -0.43
N LEU A 369 -9.95 -7.87 -0.03
CA LEU A 369 -10.08 -7.25 1.28
C LEU A 369 -11.33 -6.37 1.32
N GLY A 370 -12.05 -6.38 2.44
CA GLY A 370 -13.26 -5.60 2.59
C GLY A 370 -13.58 -5.24 4.03
N TYR A 371 -14.53 -4.32 4.17
CA TYR A 371 -14.93 -3.66 5.41
C TYR A 371 -16.41 -3.88 5.72
N ALA A 372 -16.89 -5.12 5.54
CA ALA A 372 -18.32 -5.43 5.67
C ALA A 372 -18.88 -5.04 7.06
N ASP A 373 -18.08 -5.23 8.12
CA ASP A 373 -18.48 -4.93 9.50
C ASP A 373 -18.11 -3.49 9.94
N ALA A 374 -17.60 -2.66 9.02
CA ALA A 374 -17.26 -1.28 9.34
C ALA A 374 -18.50 -0.38 9.34
N SER A 375 -18.56 0.58 10.25
CA SER A 375 -19.68 1.51 10.38
C SER A 375 -19.91 2.40 9.15
N LEU A 376 -18.91 2.51 8.29
CA LEU A 376 -18.97 3.24 7.01
C LEU A 376 -19.54 2.39 5.86
N SER A 377 -19.76 1.09 6.07
CA SER A 377 -20.41 0.19 5.12
C SER A 377 -21.84 -0.06 5.59
N LEU A 378 -22.84 0.40 4.85
CA LEU A 378 -24.23 0.11 5.20
C LEU A 378 -24.52 -1.39 4.98
N PRO A 379 -25.23 -2.04 5.91
CA PRO A 379 -25.72 -3.39 5.68
C PRO A 379 -26.55 -3.45 4.39
N ALA A 380 -26.36 -4.52 3.61
CA ALA A 380 -27.17 -4.82 2.45
C ALA A 380 -27.72 -6.25 2.57
N GLU A 381 -28.93 -6.46 2.06
CA GLU A 381 -29.51 -7.80 1.96
C GLU A 381 -28.57 -8.73 1.16
N PRO A 382 -28.44 -10.02 1.51
CA PRO A 382 -27.63 -10.96 0.75
C PRO A 382 -28.11 -11.04 -0.70
N ARG A 383 -27.22 -10.76 -1.66
CA ARG A 383 -27.53 -10.79 -3.10
C ARG A 383 -26.62 -11.76 -3.81
N ARG A 384 -27.18 -12.63 -4.66
CA ARG A 384 -26.39 -13.60 -5.43
C ARG A 384 -25.52 -12.89 -6.47
N GLY A 385 -24.20 -13.03 -6.36
CA GLY A 385 -23.24 -12.60 -7.38
C GLY A 385 -23.06 -11.08 -7.55
N ARG A 386 -23.41 -10.27 -6.54
CA ARG A 386 -23.38 -8.79 -6.64
C ARG A 386 -22.34 -8.18 -5.71
N ILE A 387 -21.80 -7.02 -6.10
CA ILE A 387 -20.96 -6.20 -5.23
C ILE A 387 -21.72 -5.87 -3.94
N THR A 388 -21.03 -5.88 -2.81
CA THR A 388 -21.61 -5.55 -1.50
C THR A 388 -20.87 -4.38 -0.85
N PRO A 389 -21.55 -3.61 0.02
CA PRO A 389 -20.90 -2.60 0.84
C PRO A 389 -19.70 -3.16 1.61
N GLY A 390 -18.66 -2.37 1.71
CA GLY A 390 -17.36 -2.74 2.27
C GLY A 390 -16.43 -3.42 1.27
N ARG A 391 -16.88 -3.82 0.08
CA ARG A 391 -15.99 -4.34 -0.98
C ARG A 391 -15.40 -3.20 -1.80
N ARG A 392 -14.19 -3.42 -2.32
CA ARG A 392 -13.59 -2.58 -3.35
C ARG A 392 -14.50 -2.57 -4.58
N ALA A 393 -14.73 -1.39 -5.17
CA ALA A 393 -15.43 -1.23 -6.45
C ALA A 393 -14.52 -1.69 -7.62
N PRO A 394 -14.86 -2.76 -8.36
CA PRO A 394 -14.05 -3.24 -9.48
C PRO A 394 -14.02 -2.25 -10.65
N ASP A 395 -13.08 -2.43 -11.59
CA ASP A 395 -13.14 -1.66 -12.83
C ASP A 395 -14.26 -2.20 -13.75
N ALA A 396 -14.56 -1.48 -14.82
CA ALA A 396 -15.32 -1.98 -15.95
C ALA A 396 -15.03 -1.08 -17.15
N LEU A 397 -14.91 -1.67 -18.34
CA LEU A 397 -14.84 -0.91 -19.58
C LEU A 397 -16.25 -0.59 -20.06
N LEU A 398 -16.58 0.70 -20.05
CA LEU A 398 -17.83 1.29 -20.51
C LEU A 398 -17.61 2.09 -21.80
N GLN A 399 -18.71 2.54 -22.38
CA GLN A 399 -18.73 3.45 -23.50
C GLN A 399 -19.36 4.79 -23.08
N GLY A 400 -18.65 5.90 -23.30
CA GLY A 400 -19.20 7.23 -23.04
C GLY A 400 -20.19 7.68 -24.12
N ALA A 401 -20.87 8.80 -23.88
CA ALA A 401 -21.90 9.34 -24.77
C ALA A 401 -21.43 9.60 -26.22
N GLY A 402 -20.14 9.91 -26.43
CA GLY A 402 -19.53 10.10 -27.75
C GLY A 402 -19.03 8.81 -28.40
N GLY A 403 -19.25 7.65 -27.76
CA GLY A 403 -18.85 6.34 -28.26
C GLY A 403 -17.43 5.90 -27.86
N GLN A 404 -16.67 6.74 -27.17
CA GLN A 404 -15.31 6.44 -26.71
C GLN A 404 -15.31 5.42 -25.54
N PRO A 405 -14.28 4.56 -25.44
CA PRO A 405 -14.09 3.72 -24.26
C PRO A 405 -13.82 4.59 -23.02
N VAL A 406 -14.43 4.23 -21.89
CA VAL A 406 -14.23 4.88 -20.58
C VAL A 406 -14.11 3.79 -19.52
N ARG A 407 -13.03 3.81 -18.73
CA ARG A 407 -12.87 2.87 -17.59
C ARG A 407 -13.56 3.43 -16.36
N LEU A 408 -14.18 2.58 -15.54
CA LEU A 408 -14.76 3.03 -14.27
C LEU A 408 -13.72 3.61 -13.32
N PHE A 409 -12.49 3.12 -13.37
CA PHE A 409 -11.40 3.74 -12.62
C PHE A 409 -11.14 5.19 -13.01
N GLU A 410 -11.35 5.58 -14.26
CA GLU A 410 -11.27 6.99 -14.68
C GLU A 410 -12.45 7.79 -14.13
N VAL A 411 -13.63 7.18 -14.04
CA VAL A 411 -14.83 7.77 -13.43
C VAL A 411 -14.61 8.01 -11.93
N PHE A 412 -13.97 7.07 -11.24
CA PHE A 412 -13.64 7.17 -9.82
C PHE A 412 -12.46 8.09 -9.53
N ARG A 413 -11.64 8.41 -10.54
CA ARG A 413 -10.38 9.12 -10.35
C ARG A 413 -10.60 10.51 -9.74
N GLY A 414 -9.96 10.73 -8.60
CA GLY A 414 -9.95 12.00 -7.89
C GLY A 414 -10.31 11.88 -6.41
N THR A 415 -10.74 13.00 -5.83
CA THR A 415 -10.92 13.15 -4.38
C THR A 415 -12.38 13.09 -3.91
N HIS A 416 -13.31 12.82 -4.82
CA HIS A 416 -14.75 12.89 -4.59
C HIS A 416 -15.35 11.53 -4.22
N TRP A 417 -16.54 11.57 -3.64
CA TRP A 417 -17.44 10.41 -3.62
C TRP A 417 -18.05 10.21 -5.01
N THR A 418 -18.46 8.99 -5.33
CA THR A 418 -19.13 8.67 -6.58
C THR A 418 -20.45 7.97 -6.33
N LEU A 419 -21.52 8.46 -6.94
CA LEU A 419 -22.84 7.83 -6.93
C LEU A 419 -23.12 7.29 -8.34
N LEU A 420 -23.21 5.96 -8.49
CA LEU A 420 -23.51 5.30 -9.76
C LEU A 420 -24.94 4.77 -9.78
N GLY A 421 -25.73 5.15 -10.77
CA GLY A 421 -27.06 4.59 -11.03
C GLY A 421 -27.04 3.64 -12.23
N TYR A 422 -27.76 2.52 -12.16
CA TYR A 422 -27.87 1.55 -13.24
C TYR A 422 -29.29 1.51 -13.82
N GLN A 423 -29.40 1.74 -15.13
CA GLN A 423 -30.66 1.79 -15.89
C GLN A 423 -31.77 2.61 -15.18
N THR A 424 -31.41 3.83 -14.77
CA THR A 424 -32.23 4.71 -13.92
C THR A 424 -32.15 6.15 -14.43
N GLY A 425 -33.01 7.04 -13.93
CA GLY A 425 -33.03 8.45 -14.32
C GLY A 425 -32.04 9.29 -13.51
N ARG A 426 -31.20 10.10 -14.17
CA ARG A 426 -30.28 11.04 -13.49
C ARG A 426 -30.99 11.99 -12.52
N ALA A 427 -32.24 12.35 -12.80
CA ALA A 427 -33.06 13.25 -11.98
C ALA A 427 -33.37 12.70 -10.58
N ALA A 428 -33.23 11.38 -10.35
CA ALA A 428 -33.44 10.78 -9.03
C ALA A 428 -32.39 11.20 -7.99
N ALA A 429 -31.18 11.61 -8.44
CA ALA A 429 -30.08 11.97 -7.55
C ALA A 429 -29.84 13.49 -7.50
N ARG A 430 -29.74 14.06 -6.29
CA ARG A 430 -29.48 15.50 -6.13
C ARG A 430 -27.99 15.83 -6.17
N ALA A 431 -27.62 16.85 -6.94
CA ALA A 431 -26.23 17.34 -7.00
C ALA A 431 -25.76 17.90 -5.65
N ARG A 432 -24.54 17.54 -5.25
CA ARG A 432 -23.88 17.97 -4.00
C ARG A 432 -22.40 18.21 -4.24
N LYS A 433 -21.80 19.13 -3.48
CA LYS A 433 -20.34 19.37 -3.52
C LYS A 433 -19.61 18.10 -3.09
N GLY A 434 -18.57 17.70 -3.82
CA GLY A 434 -17.78 16.51 -3.50
C GLY A 434 -18.43 15.18 -3.87
N LEU A 435 -19.59 15.19 -4.54
CA LEU A 435 -20.26 13.99 -5.07
C LEU A 435 -20.34 14.06 -6.61
N ARG A 436 -19.69 13.13 -7.30
CA ARG A 436 -19.91 12.92 -8.74
C ARG A 436 -21.01 11.88 -8.93
N ILE A 437 -21.94 12.17 -9.83
CA ILE A 437 -23.12 11.33 -10.05
C ILE A 437 -23.08 10.88 -11.50
N HIS A 438 -23.12 9.56 -11.71
CA HIS A 438 -23.12 8.96 -13.03
C HIS A 438 -24.24 7.96 -13.23
N VAL A 439 -24.75 7.86 -14.46
CA VAL A 439 -25.76 6.88 -14.84
C VAL A 439 -25.25 5.98 -15.96
N ILE A 440 -25.39 4.67 -15.75
CA ILE A 440 -25.02 3.62 -16.71
C ILE A 440 -26.30 3.01 -17.28
N GLY A 441 -26.52 3.09 -18.60
CA GLY A 441 -27.68 2.50 -19.27
C GLY A 441 -28.10 3.24 -20.54
N GLN A 442 -29.19 2.80 -21.19
CA GLN A 442 -29.64 3.37 -22.48
C GLN A 442 -29.90 4.90 -22.44
N GLY A 443 -30.37 5.41 -21.30
CA GLY A 443 -30.60 6.85 -21.06
C GLY A 443 -29.51 7.56 -20.24
N GLY A 444 -28.40 6.89 -19.94
CA GLY A 444 -27.28 7.44 -19.19
C GLY A 444 -26.15 7.95 -20.08
N GLU A 445 -25.21 8.69 -19.49
CA GLU A 445 -24.01 9.17 -20.18
C GLU A 445 -22.93 8.08 -20.34
N LEU A 446 -23.07 6.96 -19.63
CA LEU A 446 -22.26 5.77 -19.76
C LEU A 446 -23.10 4.58 -20.22
N ARG A 447 -22.55 3.72 -21.07
CA ARG A 447 -23.20 2.53 -21.61
C ARG A 447 -22.33 1.30 -21.38
N ASP A 448 -22.94 0.25 -20.83
CA ASP A 448 -22.27 -1.04 -20.64
C ASP A 448 -22.52 -1.96 -21.84
N ALA A 449 -21.95 -1.60 -23.00
CA ALA A 449 -22.21 -2.30 -24.26
C ALA A 449 -21.74 -3.78 -24.25
N ALA A 450 -20.69 -4.07 -23.49
CA ALA A 450 -20.07 -5.40 -23.40
C ALA A 450 -20.52 -6.20 -22.15
N GLY A 451 -21.36 -5.63 -21.28
CA GLY A 451 -21.83 -6.29 -20.07
C GLY A 451 -20.82 -6.37 -18.92
N HIS A 452 -19.65 -5.73 -19.04
CA HIS A 452 -18.57 -5.82 -18.04
C HIS A 452 -18.99 -5.25 -16.68
N PHE A 453 -19.75 -4.15 -16.67
CA PHE A 453 -20.24 -3.58 -15.41
C PHE A 453 -21.33 -4.45 -14.81
N ALA A 454 -22.28 -4.91 -15.63
CA ALA A 454 -23.33 -5.81 -15.18
C ALA A 454 -22.75 -7.09 -14.56
N ASP A 455 -21.70 -7.67 -15.14
CA ASP A 455 -21.02 -8.86 -14.62
C ASP A 455 -20.27 -8.59 -13.30
N ALA A 456 -19.54 -7.48 -13.21
CA ALA A 456 -18.70 -7.17 -12.05
C ALA A 456 -19.50 -6.66 -10.84
N TYR A 457 -20.58 -5.91 -11.07
CA TYR A 457 -21.37 -5.26 -10.03
C TYR A 457 -22.68 -5.99 -9.75
N GLY A 458 -23.27 -6.61 -10.78
CA GLY A 458 -24.50 -7.35 -10.68
C GLY A 458 -25.71 -6.49 -10.33
N LEU A 459 -25.75 -5.18 -10.59
CA LEU A 459 -26.90 -4.33 -10.21
C LEU A 459 -28.19 -4.68 -10.97
N ALA A 460 -29.35 -4.47 -10.34
CA ALA A 460 -30.65 -4.49 -11.01
C ALA A 460 -30.99 -3.10 -11.55
N PRO A 461 -31.82 -3.00 -12.61
CA PRO A 461 -32.32 -1.72 -13.09
C PRO A 461 -32.97 -0.91 -11.96
N GLY A 462 -32.68 0.38 -11.89
CA GLY A 462 -33.13 1.26 -10.81
C GLY A 462 -32.22 1.24 -9.57
N GLU A 463 -31.13 0.47 -9.54
CA GLU A 463 -30.24 0.46 -8.39
C GLU A 463 -29.13 1.52 -8.45
N TRP A 464 -28.74 1.98 -7.29
CA TRP A 464 -27.71 2.99 -7.06
C TRP A 464 -26.65 2.48 -6.09
N LEU A 465 -25.40 2.84 -6.35
CA LEU A 465 -24.20 2.55 -5.55
C LEU A 465 -23.57 3.84 -5.08
N LEU A 466 -23.29 3.95 -3.79
CA LEU A 466 -22.42 5.00 -3.25
C LEU A 466 -21.02 4.43 -3.04
N ILE A 467 -20.03 5.05 -3.67
CA ILE A 467 -18.62 4.67 -3.67
C ILE A 467 -17.82 5.78 -2.98
N ARG A 468 -16.99 5.37 -2.03
CA ARG A 468 -16.10 6.24 -1.24
C ARG A 468 -14.93 6.77 -2.07
N PRO A 469 -14.29 7.86 -1.63
CA PRO A 469 -13.08 8.38 -2.29
C PRO A 469 -11.92 7.39 -2.35
N ASP A 470 -11.89 6.37 -1.49
CA ASP A 470 -10.87 5.30 -1.53
C ASP A 470 -11.26 4.09 -2.41
N GLY A 471 -12.34 4.20 -3.19
CA GLY A 471 -12.77 3.18 -4.15
C GLY A 471 -13.44 1.97 -3.51
N TYR A 472 -14.00 2.11 -2.31
CA TYR A 472 -14.81 1.09 -1.65
C TYR A 472 -16.30 1.44 -1.71
N VAL A 473 -17.16 0.45 -1.92
CA VAL A 473 -18.61 0.63 -1.90
C VAL A 473 -19.06 0.89 -0.47
N ALA A 474 -19.71 2.02 -0.21
CA ALA A 474 -20.29 2.34 1.09
C ALA A 474 -21.72 1.80 1.23
N ALA A 475 -22.51 1.82 0.16
CA ALA A 475 -23.92 1.45 0.23
C ALA A 475 -24.52 1.14 -1.15
N VAL A 476 -25.62 0.37 -1.15
CA VAL A 476 -26.44 0.07 -2.32
C VAL A 476 -27.91 0.34 -1.97
N ALA A 477 -28.68 0.97 -2.86
CA ALA A 477 -30.10 1.19 -2.68
C ALA A 477 -30.85 1.12 -4.01
N VAL A 478 -32.15 0.82 -3.97
CA VAL A 478 -33.05 0.99 -5.13
C VAL A 478 -33.46 2.46 -5.28
N GLU A 479 -33.90 2.88 -6.47
CA GLU A 479 -34.22 4.28 -6.82
C GLU A 479 -35.18 4.95 -5.83
N GLY A 480 -36.22 4.23 -5.39
CA GLY A 480 -37.17 4.73 -4.37
C GLY A 480 -36.57 4.96 -2.97
N HIS A 481 -35.33 4.51 -2.73
CA HIS A 481 -34.60 4.63 -1.46
C HIS A 481 -33.23 5.30 -1.63
N ILE A 482 -33.03 6.07 -2.72
CA ILE A 482 -31.77 6.78 -2.97
C ILE A 482 -31.42 7.78 -1.85
N ASN A 483 -32.43 8.31 -1.17
CA ASN A 483 -32.29 9.17 0.01
C ASN A 483 -31.45 8.54 1.13
N VAL A 484 -31.41 7.21 1.26
CA VAL A 484 -30.55 6.51 2.22
C VAL A 484 -29.07 6.70 1.88
N LEU A 485 -28.71 6.62 0.59
CA LEU A 485 -27.35 6.85 0.10
C LEU A 485 -26.96 8.31 0.29
N GLU A 486 -27.87 9.22 -0.03
CA GLU A 486 -27.65 10.65 0.13
C GLU A 486 -27.44 11.05 1.59
N ALA A 487 -28.27 10.53 2.50
CA ALA A 487 -28.12 10.74 3.94
C ALA A 487 -26.82 10.12 4.47
N HIS A 488 -26.37 8.99 3.91
CA HIS A 488 -25.08 8.40 4.26
C HIS A 488 -23.91 9.29 3.81
N PHE A 489 -23.95 9.81 2.59
CA PHE A 489 -22.98 10.78 2.10
C PHE A 489 -22.93 12.03 3.01
N GLU A 490 -24.08 12.62 3.34
CA GLU A 490 -24.18 13.83 4.17
C GLU A 490 -23.64 13.65 5.60
N ARG A 491 -23.65 12.43 6.14
CA ARG A 491 -23.04 12.15 7.46
C ARG A 491 -21.52 12.14 7.47
N HIS A 492 -20.88 11.97 6.30
CA HIS A 492 -19.45 11.70 6.19
C HIS A 492 -18.71 12.64 5.23
N ALA A 493 -19.43 13.45 4.48
CA ALA A 493 -18.91 14.51 3.63
C ALA A 493 -18.99 15.88 4.35
N PRO A 494 -18.09 16.81 4.01
CA PRO A 494 -18.09 18.18 4.55
C PRO A 494 -19.22 19.07 4.01
#